data_AF-A0A946TW88-F1
#
_entry.id   AF-A0A946TW88-F1
#
_cell.length_a   1.000
_cell.length_b   1.000
_cell.length_c   1.000
_cell.angle_alpha   90.00
_cell.angle_beta   90.00
_cell.angle_gamma   90.00
#
_symmetry.space_group_name_H-M   'P 1'
#
loop_
_entity.id
_entity.type
_entity.pdbx_description
1 polymer ?
#
loop_
_entity_poly.entity_id
_entity_poly.type
_entity_poly.pdbx_seq_one_letter_code
_entity_poly.pdbx_strand_id
1 'polypeptide(L)'
;MHLILFILFFAMTGITKADDWPGWFGPERDGVWREKGIVKKFPENGPKILWKTKINRGYAGPAVSKGKVFIMDRELNKNAKSPDNPFSRGEIPGNERLLCIEAESGKLIWEKPYDCDYTISYSAGPRATPIIEKERVYTIGAEGNLFCRKTSDGSTIWANDFNTAFNIKTPTWGFSASPLIHGELLICLAGGQGSVAVAFDKLTGKEQWRSLSSKEPGYAPPVIVNHGDKELLIVWTPESVNALNPKTGKKIWSIPWELRFGLSVSTPQLVGDILFLSSFYNGSMALKIKASEEPEIVWKTAKVSEKRTEHLHGIMNTAVINEGYIYGACSYGEFRCLSLKSGKRIWDSLEPVGLERPSRWGTVFVTPHENRYFLFSETGDLAIAELSKSGYKEISRAHVIEPNGIDMRQRKIVWSHPAYAMKSCFIRNDTELIRVSLSSE
;
A
#
# COMPACT_ATOMS: atom_id res chain seq x y z
N MET A 1 14.23 69.22 11.61
CA MET A 1 14.97 67.92 11.54
C MET A 1 14.01 66.84 12.01
N HIS A 2 13.27 66.20 11.10
CA HIS A 2 12.32 65.13 11.40
C HIS A 2 12.73 63.92 10.56
N LEU A 3 13.18 62.87 11.24
CA LEU A 3 13.63 61.63 10.64
C LEU A 3 12.48 60.63 10.71
N ILE A 4 11.89 60.31 9.55
CA ILE A 4 10.86 59.28 9.41
C ILE A 4 11.58 57.93 9.30
N LEU A 5 11.33 57.04 10.27
CA LEU A 5 11.85 55.68 10.27
C LEU A 5 10.82 54.76 9.59
N PHE A 6 11.15 54.28 8.38
CA PHE A 6 10.37 53.28 7.66
C PHE A 6 10.72 51.89 8.21
N ILE A 7 9.78 51.25 8.91
CA ILE A 7 9.91 49.85 9.34
C ILE A 7 9.39 48.96 8.19
N LEU A 8 10.30 48.30 7.48
CA LEU A 8 9.94 47.23 6.53
C LEU A 8 9.47 46.00 7.31
N PHE A 9 8.19 45.66 7.16
CA PHE A 9 7.63 44.39 7.59
C PHE A 9 8.08 43.31 6.60
N PHE A 10 9.14 42.57 6.94
CA PHE A 10 9.55 41.38 6.18
C PHE A 10 8.55 40.26 6.50
N ALA A 11 7.59 40.03 5.60
CA ALA A 11 6.72 38.87 5.67
C ALA A 11 7.58 37.60 5.50
N MET A 12 7.82 36.88 6.60
CA MET A 12 8.32 35.51 6.52
C MET A 12 7.23 34.67 5.87
N THR A 13 7.31 34.51 4.55
CA THR A 13 6.64 33.41 3.86
C THR A 13 7.26 32.14 4.40
N GLY A 14 6.61 31.53 5.40
CA GLY A 14 6.95 30.19 5.84
C GLY A 14 6.90 29.30 4.60
N ILE A 15 8.04 28.75 4.20
CA ILE A 15 8.09 27.71 3.19
C ILE A 15 7.24 26.58 3.77
N THR A 16 5.99 26.48 3.33
CA THR A 16 5.13 25.35 3.66
C THR A 16 5.86 24.13 3.13
N LYS A 17 6.45 23.37 4.04
CA LYS A 17 7.10 22.11 3.70
C LYS A 17 6.00 21.24 3.10
N ALA A 18 6.12 20.93 1.82
CA ALA A 18 5.24 19.97 1.17
C ALA A 18 5.24 18.67 2.00
N ASP A 19 4.07 18.07 2.18
CA ASP A 19 3.97 16.82 2.91
C ASP A 19 4.67 15.71 2.13
N ASP A 20 5.47 14.90 2.83
CA ASP A 20 6.11 13.70 2.29
C ASP A 20 5.13 12.52 2.33
N TRP A 21 5.35 11.52 1.47
CA TRP A 21 4.66 10.23 1.47
C TRP A 21 5.69 9.10 1.56
N PRO A 22 6.37 8.92 2.71
CA PRO A 22 7.62 8.19 2.79
C PRO A 22 7.49 6.67 2.66
N GLY A 23 6.29 6.12 2.51
CA GLY A 23 6.07 4.69 2.30
C GLY A 23 4.60 4.32 2.22
N TRP A 24 4.30 3.03 2.41
CA TRP A 24 2.94 2.50 2.37
C TRP A 24 1.99 3.30 3.26
N PHE A 25 0.93 3.84 2.67
CA PHE A 25 -0.13 4.60 3.33
C PHE A 25 0.33 5.93 3.97
N GLY A 26 1.45 6.47 3.49
CA GLY A 26 1.91 7.79 3.87
C GLY A 26 2.57 7.82 5.26
N PRO A 27 2.78 9.02 5.81
CA PRO A 27 3.62 9.21 6.99
C PRO A 27 3.06 8.57 8.26
N GLU A 28 1.74 8.52 8.41
CA GLU A 28 1.05 7.90 9.56
C GLU A 28 0.58 6.46 9.27
N ARG A 29 0.82 5.95 8.05
CA ARG A 29 0.39 4.63 7.57
C ARG A 29 -1.14 4.39 7.65
N ASP A 30 -1.93 5.45 7.61
CA ASP A 30 -3.39 5.42 7.64
C ASP A 30 -4.04 5.72 6.28
N GLY A 31 -3.23 6.04 5.27
CA GLY A 31 -3.69 6.29 3.90
C GLY A 31 -4.35 7.65 3.71
N VAL A 32 -4.29 8.54 4.71
CA VAL A 32 -4.91 9.87 4.68
C VAL A 32 -3.91 10.92 4.20
N TRP A 33 -4.30 11.68 3.18
CA TRP A 33 -3.52 12.79 2.65
C TRP A 33 -3.92 14.11 3.32
N ARG A 34 -2.98 14.74 4.03
CA ARG A 34 -3.24 15.89 4.92
C ARG A 34 -2.81 17.25 4.36
N GLU A 35 -2.15 17.26 3.20
CA GLU A 35 -1.59 18.48 2.59
C GLU A 35 -2.68 19.52 2.29
N LYS A 36 -2.31 20.80 2.19
CA LYS A 36 -3.26 21.90 1.93
C LYS A 36 -3.03 22.53 0.55
N GLY A 37 -3.99 23.34 0.11
CA GLY A 37 -3.94 23.99 -1.20
C GLY A 37 -4.14 23.02 -2.35
N ILE A 38 -5.07 22.08 -2.17
CA ILE A 38 -5.39 21.03 -3.14
C ILE A 38 -6.69 21.37 -3.87
N VAL A 39 -6.73 21.10 -5.19
CA VAL A 39 -7.93 21.29 -6.03
C VAL A 39 -9.18 20.63 -5.42
N LYS A 40 -10.30 21.35 -5.47
CA LYS A 40 -11.63 20.80 -5.11
C LYS A 40 -12.29 20.07 -6.28
N LYS A 41 -11.93 20.46 -7.50
CA LYS A 41 -12.39 19.90 -8.78
C LYS A 41 -11.24 20.00 -9.78
N PHE A 42 -11.08 19.02 -10.64
CA PHE A 42 -10.11 19.13 -11.73
C PHE A 42 -10.46 20.27 -12.71
N PRO A 43 -9.47 20.90 -13.37
CA PRO A 43 -9.69 21.76 -14.53
C PRO A 43 -10.44 21.02 -15.65
N GLU A 44 -11.04 21.76 -16.59
CA GLU A 44 -11.81 21.20 -17.72
C GLU A 44 -11.01 20.19 -18.54
N ASN A 45 -9.71 20.45 -18.76
CA ASN A 45 -8.80 19.56 -19.48
C ASN A 45 -8.12 18.51 -18.57
N GLY A 46 -8.64 18.30 -17.36
CA GLY A 46 -8.01 17.46 -16.34
C GLY A 46 -6.83 18.12 -15.63
N PRO A 47 -6.28 17.47 -14.59
CA PRO A 47 -5.09 17.94 -13.90
C PRO A 47 -3.85 17.82 -14.80
N LYS A 48 -2.90 18.75 -14.65
CA LYS A 48 -1.68 18.77 -15.46
C LYS A 48 -0.75 17.61 -15.08
N ILE A 49 -0.37 16.80 -16.05
CA ILE A 49 0.77 15.88 -15.92
C ILE A 49 2.05 16.71 -16.02
N LEU A 50 2.84 16.77 -14.95
CA LEU A 50 4.06 17.59 -14.86
C LEU A 50 5.24 16.94 -15.58
N TRP A 51 5.37 15.63 -15.46
CA TRP A 51 6.39 14.84 -16.14
C TRP A 51 5.99 13.37 -16.22
N LYS A 52 6.70 12.64 -17.08
CA LYS A 52 6.64 11.18 -17.22
C LYS A 52 8.06 10.62 -17.25
N THR A 53 8.31 9.59 -16.46
CA THR A 53 9.61 8.91 -16.36
C THR A 53 9.44 7.46 -16.75
N LYS A 54 10.24 6.97 -17.70
CA LYS A 54 10.23 5.55 -18.08
C LYS A 54 10.70 4.69 -16.92
N ILE A 55 9.92 3.67 -16.60
CA ILE A 55 10.26 2.61 -15.63
C ILE A 55 9.91 1.25 -16.24
N ASN A 56 10.26 0.18 -15.55
CA ASN A 56 9.82 -1.17 -15.91
C ASN A 56 8.63 -1.63 -15.04
N ARG A 57 8.21 -2.88 -15.23
CA ARG A 57 7.02 -3.48 -14.61
C ARG A 57 7.16 -3.68 -13.10
N GLY A 58 6.03 -3.73 -12.40
CA GLY A 58 5.96 -3.91 -10.95
C GLY A 58 4.65 -3.41 -10.36
N TYR A 59 4.38 -3.79 -9.11
CA TYR A 59 3.15 -3.42 -8.40
C TYR A 59 3.42 -2.42 -7.26
N ALA A 60 4.68 -2.33 -6.81
CA ALA A 60 5.10 -1.43 -5.74
C ALA A 60 4.69 0.02 -6.03
N GLY A 61 3.93 0.61 -5.10
CA GLY A 61 3.62 2.03 -5.14
C GLY A 61 4.87 2.89 -4.88
N PRO A 62 4.91 4.14 -5.37
CA PRO A 62 6.01 5.05 -5.10
C PRO A 62 6.05 5.49 -3.62
N ALA A 63 7.23 5.89 -3.15
CA ALA A 63 7.43 6.58 -1.88
C ALA A 63 8.13 7.92 -2.16
N VAL A 64 7.61 9.01 -1.60
CA VAL A 64 8.11 10.37 -1.86
C VAL A 64 8.62 10.95 -0.57
N SER A 65 9.87 11.40 -0.55
CA SER A 65 10.40 12.15 0.59
C SER A 65 11.48 13.14 0.18
N LYS A 66 11.43 14.36 0.73
CA LYS A 66 12.44 15.41 0.53
C LYS A 66 12.77 15.66 -0.94
N GLY A 67 11.74 15.76 -1.78
CA GLY A 67 11.90 16.04 -3.22
C GLY A 67 12.44 14.87 -4.04
N LYS A 68 12.43 13.64 -3.52
CA LYS A 68 12.83 12.42 -4.23
C LYS A 68 11.68 11.41 -4.24
N VAL A 69 11.55 10.68 -5.34
CA VAL A 69 10.64 9.55 -5.48
C VAL A 69 11.44 8.26 -5.55
N PHE A 70 11.09 7.30 -4.71
CA PHE A 70 11.66 5.97 -4.66
C PHE A 70 10.63 4.97 -5.15
N ILE A 71 11.02 4.11 -6.08
CA ILE A 71 10.13 3.10 -6.65
C ILE A 71 10.92 1.86 -7.04
N MET A 72 10.29 0.69 -6.96
CA MET A 72 10.88 -0.56 -7.41
C MET A 72 10.24 -1.02 -8.71
N ASP A 73 11.07 -1.56 -9.60
CA ASP A 73 10.62 -2.22 -10.82
C ASP A 73 11.45 -3.48 -11.12
N ARG A 74 11.06 -4.19 -12.18
CA ARG A 74 11.73 -5.40 -12.64
C ARG A 74 12.11 -5.33 -14.10
N GLU A 75 13.35 -5.70 -14.39
CA GLU A 75 13.87 -5.92 -15.73
C GLU A 75 14.06 -7.41 -16.00
N LEU A 76 13.60 -7.91 -17.15
CA LEU A 76 13.85 -9.28 -17.56
C LEU A 76 15.23 -9.41 -18.20
N ASN A 77 15.91 -10.54 -17.98
CA ASN A 77 17.13 -10.84 -18.69
C ASN A 77 16.88 -10.96 -20.20
N LYS A 78 17.94 -10.74 -20.99
CA LYS A 78 17.86 -10.87 -22.45
C LYS A 78 17.35 -12.27 -22.82
N ASN A 79 16.29 -12.33 -23.63
CA ASN A 79 15.56 -13.53 -24.06
C ASN A 79 14.62 -14.19 -23.02
N ALA A 80 14.60 -13.72 -21.77
CA ALA A 80 13.58 -14.15 -20.82
C ALA A 80 12.21 -13.56 -21.18
N LYS A 81 11.14 -14.31 -20.92
CA LYS A 81 9.75 -13.87 -21.12
C LYS A 81 8.93 -14.18 -19.89
N SER A 82 8.02 -13.28 -19.55
CA SER A 82 6.96 -13.61 -18.60
C SER A 82 6.03 -14.67 -19.20
N PRO A 83 5.49 -15.58 -18.40
CA PRO A 83 4.50 -16.55 -18.87
C PRO A 83 3.20 -15.85 -19.30
N ASP A 84 2.52 -16.40 -20.30
CA ASP A 84 1.21 -15.88 -20.77
C ASP A 84 0.15 -15.99 -19.67
N ASN A 85 0.19 -17.06 -18.87
CA ASN A 85 -0.63 -17.22 -17.70
C ASN A 85 0.10 -16.66 -16.47
N PRO A 86 -0.40 -15.58 -15.83
CA PRO A 86 0.23 -15.01 -14.64
C PRO A 86 0.23 -15.96 -13.43
N PHE A 87 -0.58 -17.03 -13.43
CA PHE A 87 -0.52 -18.06 -12.39
C PHE A 87 0.63 -19.06 -12.55
N SER A 88 1.25 -19.11 -13.72
CA SER A 88 2.38 -20.00 -13.96
C SER A 88 3.57 -19.57 -13.11
N ARG A 89 4.18 -20.56 -12.46
CA ARG A 89 5.44 -20.42 -11.74
C ARG A 89 6.52 -21.13 -12.53
N GLY A 90 7.73 -20.61 -12.43
CA GLY A 90 8.92 -21.14 -13.08
C GLY A 90 10.06 -20.19 -12.81
N GLU A 91 11.29 -20.61 -13.10
CA GLU A 91 12.47 -19.76 -12.98
C GLU A 91 12.46 -18.77 -14.14
N ILE A 92 12.25 -17.50 -13.82
CA ILE A 92 12.18 -16.41 -14.79
C ILE A 92 13.36 -15.48 -14.51
N PRO A 93 14.43 -15.54 -15.31
CA PRO A 93 15.64 -14.76 -15.02
C PRO A 93 15.45 -13.26 -15.19
N GLY A 94 16.00 -12.47 -14.28
CA GLY A 94 15.91 -11.01 -14.33
C GLY A 94 16.50 -10.30 -13.12
N ASN A 95 16.28 -8.98 -13.09
CA ASN A 95 16.78 -8.09 -12.05
C ASN A 95 15.61 -7.30 -11.45
N GLU A 96 15.63 -7.10 -10.14
CA GLU A 96 14.85 -6.03 -9.53
C GLU A 96 15.72 -4.78 -9.39
N ARG A 97 15.10 -3.59 -9.48
CA ARG A 97 15.82 -2.32 -9.40
C ARG A 97 15.11 -1.40 -8.40
N LEU A 98 15.90 -0.72 -7.57
CA LEU A 98 15.43 0.45 -6.82
C LEU A 98 15.85 1.71 -7.59
N LEU A 99 14.87 2.55 -7.94
CA LEU A 99 15.07 3.81 -8.64
C LEU A 99 14.89 4.97 -7.65
N CYS A 100 15.73 5.99 -7.78
CA CYS A 100 15.56 7.29 -7.14
C CYS A 100 15.43 8.36 -8.22
N ILE A 101 14.30 9.05 -8.22
CA ILE A 101 13.92 10.05 -9.23
C ILE A 101 13.75 11.40 -8.53
N GLU A 102 14.19 12.48 -9.16
CA GLU A 102 13.92 13.84 -8.67
C GLU A 102 12.43 14.15 -8.83
N ALA A 103 11.73 14.45 -7.74
CA ALA A 103 10.28 14.63 -7.74
C ALA A 103 9.84 15.85 -8.57
N GLU A 104 10.69 16.87 -8.70
CA GLU A 104 10.37 18.08 -9.45
C GLU A 104 10.43 17.87 -10.96
N SER A 105 11.52 17.26 -11.46
CA SER A 105 11.77 17.15 -12.89
C SER A 105 11.44 15.78 -13.51
N GLY A 106 11.27 14.74 -12.68
CA GLY A 106 11.16 13.35 -13.15
C GLY A 106 12.48 12.74 -13.62
N LYS A 107 13.61 13.44 -13.45
CA LYS A 107 14.93 12.91 -13.85
C LYS A 107 15.38 11.79 -12.91
N LEU A 108 15.85 10.69 -13.49
CA LEU A 108 16.52 9.63 -12.74
C LEU A 108 17.80 10.18 -12.11
N ILE A 109 17.92 10.08 -10.78
CA ILE A 109 19.12 10.47 -10.03
C ILE A 109 20.08 9.29 -10.00
N TRP A 110 19.57 8.12 -9.61
CA TRP A 110 20.31 6.85 -9.62
C TRP A 110 19.33 5.67 -9.69
N GLU A 111 19.84 4.53 -10.15
CA GLU A 111 19.18 3.24 -10.05
C GLU A 111 20.15 2.20 -9.48
N LYS A 112 19.61 1.18 -8.81
CA LYS A 112 20.40 0.08 -8.28
C LYS A 112 19.73 -1.27 -8.58
N PRO A 113 20.20 -1.97 -9.64
CA PRO A 113 19.76 -3.33 -9.91
C PRO A 113 20.37 -4.34 -8.94
N TYR A 114 19.73 -5.50 -8.82
CA TYR A 114 20.31 -6.73 -8.28
C TYR A 114 19.64 -7.93 -8.96
N ASP A 115 20.42 -8.99 -9.15
CA ASP A 115 19.94 -10.25 -9.72
C ASP A 115 18.82 -10.82 -8.84
N CYS A 116 17.70 -11.16 -9.48
CA CYS A 116 16.48 -11.61 -8.80
C CYS A 116 15.63 -12.46 -9.77
N ASP A 117 16.00 -13.72 -9.86
CA ASP A 117 15.25 -14.71 -10.62
C ASP A 117 13.95 -15.02 -9.89
N TYR A 118 12.82 -14.90 -10.60
CA TYR A 118 11.53 -15.13 -9.98
C TYR A 118 11.14 -16.59 -10.04
N THR A 119 10.49 -17.05 -8.97
CA THR A 119 9.84 -18.35 -8.82
C THR A 119 8.36 -18.22 -8.45
N ILE A 120 7.83 -17.00 -8.52
CA ILE A 120 6.49 -16.59 -8.07
C ILE A 120 5.47 -16.51 -9.20
N SER A 121 4.19 -16.56 -8.80
CA SER A 121 3.08 -16.15 -9.65
C SER A 121 3.00 -14.61 -9.75
N TYR A 122 2.38 -14.10 -10.81
CA TYR A 122 2.27 -12.68 -11.14
C TYR A 122 3.65 -12.02 -11.26
N SER A 123 4.52 -12.58 -12.10
CA SER A 123 5.96 -12.27 -12.15
C SER A 123 6.33 -10.88 -12.72
N ALA A 124 5.39 -9.92 -12.75
CA ALA A 124 5.59 -8.61 -13.36
C ALA A 124 6.62 -7.75 -12.62
N GLY A 125 6.71 -7.85 -11.29
CA GLY A 125 7.73 -7.14 -10.54
C GLY A 125 7.48 -7.04 -9.03
N PRO A 126 8.31 -6.25 -8.32
CA PRO A 126 8.23 -6.08 -6.88
C PRO A 126 6.90 -5.44 -6.46
N ARG A 127 6.44 -5.75 -5.24
CA ARG A 127 5.09 -5.40 -4.74
C ARG A 127 5.09 -4.51 -3.51
N ALA A 128 6.10 -4.62 -2.66
CA ALA A 128 6.20 -3.82 -1.46
C ALA A 128 6.64 -2.40 -1.80
N THR A 129 5.92 -1.40 -1.28
CA THR A 129 6.32 0.00 -1.38
C THR A 129 7.56 0.23 -0.51
N PRO A 130 8.63 0.88 -1.03
CA PRO A 130 9.78 1.27 -0.22
C PRO A 130 9.36 2.11 0.99
N ILE A 131 10.09 2.02 2.10
CA ILE A 131 9.91 2.92 3.24
C ILE A 131 11.18 3.75 3.46
N ILE A 132 11.00 5.05 3.65
CA ILE A 132 12.07 6.03 3.78
C ILE A 132 12.07 6.57 5.21
N GLU A 133 13.22 6.53 5.86
CA GLU A 133 13.43 7.23 7.11
C GLU A 133 14.75 8.01 7.06
N LYS A 134 14.64 9.33 7.16
CA LYS A 134 15.77 10.28 7.16
C LYS A 134 16.63 10.20 5.90
N GLU A 135 17.69 9.40 5.93
CA GLU A 135 18.68 9.25 4.85
C GLU A 135 18.73 7.81 4.33
N ARG A 136 17.83 6.94 4.80
CA ARG A 136 17.78 5.52 4.47
C ARG A 136 16.49 5.18 3.75
N VAL A 137 16.61 4.29 2.77
CA VAL A 137 15.48 3.65 2.10
C VAL A 137 15.59 2.15 2.33
N TYR A 138 14.47 1.57 2.76
CA TYR A 138 14.34 0.13 3.02
C TYR A 138 13.42 -0.48 1.96
N THR A 139 13.84 -1.61 1.40
CA THR A 139 13.11 -2.31 0.34
C THR A 139 13.09 -3.79 0.62
N ILE A 140 11.96 -4.44 0.34
CA ILE A 140 11.84 -5.89 0.28
C ILE A 140 11.47 -6.29 -1.15
N GLY A 141 12.34 -7.06 -1.79
CA GLY A 141 12.12 -7.61 -3.13
C GLY A 141 11.12 -8.75 -3.14
N ALA A 142 10.59 -9.10 -4.31
CA ALA A 142 9.54 -10.12 -4.43
C ALA A 142 10.00 -11.52 -4.00
N GLU A 143 11.31 -11.79 -4.04
CA GLU A 143 11.96 -13.05 -3.62
C GLU A 143 12.58 -12.97 -2.21
N GLY A 144 12.34 -11.90 -1.45
CA GLY A 144 12.76 -11.83 -0.05
C GLY A 144 14.11 -11.16 0.19
N ASN A 145 14.60 -10.40 -0.80
CA ASN A 145 15.82 -9.59 -0.68
C ASN A 145 15.51 -8.29 0.07
N LEU A 146 15.92 -8.22 1.33
CA LEU A 146 15.78 -7.03 2.18
C LEU A 146 17.04 -6.17 2.06
N PHE A 147 16.88 -4.90 1.69
CA PHE A 147 18.00 -3.95 1.65
C PHE A 147 17.71 -2.71 2.50
N CYS A 148 18.76 -2.18 3.12
CA CYS A 148 18.83 -0.80 3.57
C CYS A 148 19.89 -0.07 2.75
N ARG A 149 19.51 1.03 2.10
CA ARG A 149 20.39 1.80 1.21
C ARG A 149 20.35 3.28 1.56
N LYS A 150 21.41 4.02 1.22
CA LYS A 150 21.42 5.48 1.33
C LYS A 150 20.52 6.12 0.27
N THR A 151 19.72 7.09 0.69
CA THR A 151 18.88 7.91 -0.19
C THR A 151 19.69 8.84 -1.12
N SER A 152 20.96 9.10 -0.80
CA SER A 152 21.84 9.98 -1.58
C SER A 152 22.27 9.35 -2.90
N ASP A 153 22.75 8.10 -2.85
CA ASP A 153 23.44 7.42 -3.96
C ASP A 153 23.03 5.95 -4.17
N GLY A 154 22.12 5.44 -3.34
CA GLY A 154 21.66 4.05 -3.38
C GLY A 154 22.66 3.02 -2.88
N SER A 155 23.78 3.45 -2.27
CA SER A 155 24.78 2.53 -1.69
C SER A 155 24.17 1.70 -0.57
N THR A 156 24.45 0.40 -0.58
CA THR A 156 23.97 -0.54 0.43
C THR A 156 24.65 -0.28 1.77
N ILE A 157 23.86 -0.15 2.83
CA ILE A 157 24.31 -0.09 4.22
C ILE A 157 24.36 -1.51 4.79
N TRP A 158 23.27 -2.26 4.61
CA TRP A 158 23.17 -3.67 4.97
C TRP A 158 22.12 -4.36 4.10
N ALA A 159 22.19 -5.69 4.02
CA ALA A 159 21.26 -6.52 3.29
C ALA A 159 20.99 -7.83 4.04
N ASN A 160 19.81 -8.41 3.83
CA ASN A 160 19.43 -9.74 4.29
C ASN A 160 18.65 -10.47 3.19
N ASP A 161 18.82 -11.79 3.13
CA ASP A 161 18.04 -12.67 2.25
C ASP A 161 17.17 -13.58 3.11
N PHE A 162 15.84 -13.45 3.00
CA PHE A 162 14.93 -14.17 3.88
C PHE A 162 14.97 -15.68 3.68
N ASN A 163 15.11 -16.15 2.43
CA ASN A 163 15.15 -17.57 2.12
C ASN A 163 16.34 -18.24 2.81
N THR A 164 17.52 -17.60 2.74
CA THR A 164 18.76 -18.10 3.35
C THR A 164 18.76 -17.90 4.87
N ALA A 165 18.36 -16.72 5.35
CA ALA A 165 18.39 -16.39 6.78
C ALA A 165 17.43 -17.26 7.61
N PHE A 166 16.28 -17.64 7.04
CA PHE A 166 15.23 -18.37 7.75
C PHE A 166 14.96 -19.77 7.21
N ASN A 167 15.71 -20.21 6.18
CA ASN A 167 15.50 -21.49 5.48
C ASN A 167 14.04 -21.66 5.02
N ILE A 168 13.52 -20.63 4.35
CA ILE A 168 12.15 -20.59 3.85
C ILE A 168 12.12 -20.56 2.33
N LYS A 169 10.91 -20.70 1.78
CA LYS A 169 10.64 -20.54 0.35
C LYS A 169 9.85 -19.26 0.11
N THR A 170 10.05 -18.66 -1.05
CA THR A 170 9.26 -17.53 -1.49
C THR A 170 7.76 -17.86 -1.54
N PRO A 171 6.88 -16.99 -0.99
CA PRO A 171 5.43 -17.16 -1.04
C PRO A 171 4.90 -17.22 -2.47
N THR A 172 3.70 -17.78 -2.66
CA THR A 172 3.10 -17.98 -3.99
C THR A 172 3.09 -16.72 -4.86
N TRP A 173 2.77 -15.55 -4.28
CA TRP A 173 2.76 -14.25 -4.97
C TRP A 173 3.94 -13.34 -4.60
N GLY A 174 4.99 -13.90 -4.00
CA GLY A 174 6.16 -13.15 -3.53
C GLY A 174 5.90 -12.31 -2.28
N PHE A 175 6.98 -11.78 -1.72
CA PHE A 175 6.93 -10.89 -0.58
C PHE A 175 6.29 -9.55 -0.97
N SER A 176 5.14 -9.26 -0.34
CA SER A 176 4.30 -8.10 -0.71
C SER A 176 4.04 -7.14 0.44
N ALA A 177 4.30 -7.57 1.68
CA ALA A 177 4.07 -6.77 2.87
C ALA A 177 5.17 -5.70 3.00
N SER A 178 4.80 -4.43 2.76
CA SER A 178 5.69 -3.29 2.99
C SER A 178 6.17 -3.27 4.44
N PRO A 179 7.50 -3.16 4.70
CA PRO A 179 8.05 -3.12 6.05
C PRO A 179 7.44 -2.00 6.90
N LEU A 180 7.54 -2.16 8.22
CA LEU A 180 7.08 -1.21 9.22
C LEU A 180 8.26 -0.76 10.08
N ILE A 181 8.46 0.55 10.19
CA ILE A 181 9.41 1.11 11.15
C ILE A 181 8.67 1.42 12.45
N HIS A 182 9.22 0.96 13.57
CA HIS A 182 8.72 1.28 14.91
C HIS A 182 9.89 1.47 15.88
N GLY A 183 10.14 2.70 16.29
CA GLY A 183 11.36 3.04 17.05
C GLY A 183 12.62 2.68 16.26
N GLU A 184 13.50 1.88 16.86
CA GLU A 184 14.73 1.38 16.21
C GLU A 184 14.53 0.09 15.41
N LEU A 185 13.30 -0.42 15.34
CA LEU A 185 12.98 -1.68 14.68
C LEU A 185 12.48 -1.46 13.25
N LEU A 186 12.94 -2.31 12.33
CA LEU A 186 12.33 -2.57 11.04
C LEU A 186 11.66 -3.95 11.09
N ILE A 187 10.33 -3.96 11.06
CA ILE A 187 9.51 -5.16 11.17
C ILE A 187 9.07 -5.60 9.78
N CYS A 188 9.37 -6.86 9.45
CA CYS A 188 9.10 -7.48 8.16
C CYS A 188 8.33 -8.79 8.35
N LEU A 189 7.63 -9.22 7.28
CA LEU A 189 7.02 -10.54 7.22
C LEU A 189 7.87 -11.46 6.34
N ALA A 190 8.51 -12.48 6.94
CA ALA A 190 9.36 -13.43 6.23
C ALA A 190 8.62 -14.78 6.00
N GLY A 191 8.15 -15.43 7.06
CA GLY A 191 7.43 -16.71 6.96
C GLY A 191 8.22 -17.83 7.62
N GLY A 192 7.71 -19.06 7.54
CA GLY A 192 8.34 -20.22 8.17
C GLY A 192 8.00 -20.40 9.65
N GLN A 193 8.69 -21.34 10.29
CA GLN A 193 8.43 -21.75 11.67
C GLN A 193 9.15 -20.80 12.63
N GLY A 194 8.38 -19.99 13.37
CA GLY A 194 8.91 -19.02 14.33
C GLY A 194 9.45 -17.72 13.71
N SER A 195 9.34 -17.55 12.39
CA SER A 195 9.92 -16.44 11.63
C SER A 195 8.91 -15.73 10.72
N VAL A 196 7.60 -15.89 10.96
CA VAL A 196 6.60 -15.15 10.18
C VAL A 196 6.78 -13.64 10.34
N ALA A 197 6.87 -13.14 11.57
CA ALA A 197 7.18 -11.76 11.86
C ALA A 197 8.60 -11.66 12.40
N VAL A 198 9.42 -10.80 11.82
CA VAL A 198 10.81 -10.60 12.23
C VAL A 198 11.08 -9.10 12.36
N ALA A 199 11.69 -8.69 13.48
CA ALA A 199 12.21 -7.35 13.63
C ALA A 199 13.72 -7.35 13.53
N PHE A 200 14.23 -6.41 12.74
CA PHE A 200 15.64 -6.10 12.62
C PHE A 200 15.92 -4.77 13.27
N ASP A 201 17.12 -4.59 13.80
CA ASP A 201 17.66 -3.26 14.07
C ASP A 201 17.76 -2.52 12.72
N LYS A 202 17.06 -1.40 12.59
CA LYS A 202 16.92 -0.69 11.30
C LYS A 202 18.25 -0.11 10.81
N LEU A 203 19.25 0.04 11.67
CA LEU A 203 20.54 0.65 11.33
C LEU A 203 21.56 -0.39 10.87
N THR A 204 21.48 -1.61 11.41
CA THR A 204 22.48 -2.67 11.22
C THR A 204 21.96 -3.90 10.48
N GLY A 205 20.64 -4.07 10.41
CA GLY A 205 20.01 -5.25 9.80
C GLY A 205 20.11 -6.51 10.66
N LYS A 206 20.55 -6.41 11.92
CA LYS A 206 20.64 -7.55 12.84
C LYS A 206 19.25 -7.89 13.39
N GLU A 207 18.88 -9.16 13.36
CA GLU A 207 17.66 -9.66 14.00
C GLU A 207 17.64 -9.28 15.50
N GLN A 208 16.51 -8.75 15.95
CA GLN A 208 16.23 -8.39 17.35
C GLN A 208 15.25 -9.38 17.97
N TRP A 209 14.21 -9.75 17.24
CA TRP A 209 13.27 -10.78 17.61
C TRP A 209 12.60 -11.38 16.38
N ARG A 210 12.08 -12.59 16.53
CA ARG A 210 11.19 -13.24 15.57
C ARG A 210 10.04 -13.94 16.28
N SER A 211 8.92 -14.08 15.59
CA SER A 211 7.70 -14.63 16.16
C SER A 211 6.76 -15.21 15.10
N LEU A 212 5.78 -15.96 15.59
CA LEU A 212 4.70 -16.60 14.82
C LEU A 212 5.17 -17.68 13.83
N SER A 213 4.26 -18.63 13.57
CA SER A 213 4.43 -19.69 12.58
C SER A 213 3.17 -19.74 11.72
N SER A 214 3.35 -19.88 10.40
CA SER A 214 2.26 -19.99 9.44
C SER A 214 2.77 -20.61 8.14
N LYS A 215 1.88 -21.20 7.34
CA LYS A 215 2.23 -21.80 6.04
C LYS A 215 2.86 -20.81 5.07
N GLU A 216 2.41 -19.55 5.11
CA GLU A 216 2.97 -18.42 4.37
C GLU A 216 2.91 -17.16 5.27
N PRO A 217 3.73 -16.12 5.04
CA PRO A 217 3.75 -14.92 5.88
C PRO A 217 2.46 -14.08 5.84
N GLY A 218 1.66 -14.22 4.78
CA GLY A 218 0.59 -13.27 4.43
C GLY A 218 1.13 -12.10 3.59
N TYR A 219 0.21 -11.28 3.08
CA TYR A 219 0.53 -10.23 2.10
C TYR A 219 0.30 -8.81 2.63
N ALA A 220 -0.52 -8.67 3.67
CA ALA A 220 -0.87 -7.40 4.29
C ALA A 220 0.32 -6.85 5.09
N PRO A 221 0.70 -5.57 4.89
CA PRO A 221 1.66 -4.90 5.75
C PRO A 221 1.25 -4.95 7.23
N PRO A 222 2.18 -5.20 8.17
CA PRO A 222 1.89 -5.12 9.58
C PRO A 222 1.54 -3.68 9.98
N VAL A 223 0.69 -3.53 11.00
CA VAL A 223 0.22 -2.22 11.49
C VAL A 223 0.38 -2.12 13.01
N ILE A 224 0.68 -0.91 13.50
CA ILE A 224 0.63 -0.58 14.92
C ILE A 224 -0.78 -0.07 15.24
N VAL A 225 -1.38 -0.65 16.27
CA VAL A 225 -2.66 -0.23 16.85
C VAL A 225 -2.39 0.29 18.25
N ASN A 226 -2.79 1.53 18.50
CA ASN A 226 -2.77 2.13 19.84
C ASN A 226 -4.13 1.88 20.49
N HIS A 227 -4.14 1.26 21.67
CA HIS A 227 -5.37 1.05 22.44
C HIS A 227 -5.06 1.18 23.93
N GLY A 228 -5.59 2.23 24.54
CA GLY A 228 -5.20 2.66 25.88
C GLY A 228 -3.73 3.10 25.91
N ASP A 229 -2.98 2.56 26.86
CA ASP A 229 -1.54 2.79 27.06
C ASP A 229 -0.65 1.79 26.31
N LYS A 230 -1.24 0.89 25.51
CA LYS A 230 -0.52 -0.20 24.83
C LYS A 230 -0.51 -0.04 23.32
N GLU A 231 0.64 -0.39 22.77
CA GLU A 231 0.85 -0.54 21.33
C GLU A 231 0.79 -2.03 20.98
N LEU A 232 -0.04 -2.38 20.00
CA LEU A 232 -0.21 -3.72 19.48
C LEU A 232 0.31 -3.78 18.05
N LEU A 233 1.22 -4.69 17.76
CA LEU A 233 1.62 -5.03 16.40
C LEU A 233 0.63 -6.06 15.84
N ILE A 234 -0.22 -5.63 14.92
CA ILE A 234 -1.15 -6.53 14.24
C ILE A 234 -0.46 -7.19 13.04
N VAL A 235 -0.47 -8.53 13.05
CA VAL A 235 0.05 -9.37 11.96
C VAL A 235 -1.04 -10.31 11.48
N TRP A 236 -1.39 -10.22 10.20
CA TRP A 236 -2.44 -11.03 9.60
C TRP A 236 -1.87 -12.11 8.67
N THR A 237 -1.82 -13.34 9.18
CA THR A 237 -1.35 -14.50 8.44
C THR A 237 -2.51 -15.19 7.72
N PRO A 238 -2.23 -16.11 6.78
CA PRO A 238 -3.22 -16.98 6.16
C PRO A 238 -4.13 -17.75 7.12
N GLU A 239 -3.69 -17.95 8.37
CA GLU A 239 -4.32 -18.85 9.33
C GLU A 239 -4.91 -18.09 10.54
N SER A 240 -4.49 -16.84 10.79
CA SER A 240 -4.90 -16.10 11.98
C SER A 240 -4.63 -14.58 11.91
N VAL A 241 -5.41 -13.82 12.69
CA VAL A 241 -5.10 -12.42 13.03
C VAL A 241 -4.42 -12.43 14.39
N ASN A 242 -3.25 -11.79 14.51
CA ASN A 242 -2.43 -11.83 15.72
C ASN A 242 -2.14 -10.41 16.21
N ALA A 243 -2.06 -10.24 17.53
CA ALA A 243 -1.38 -9.09 18.12
C ALA A 243 -0.12 -9.54 18.85
N LEU A 244 0.97 -8.82 18.62
CA LEU A 244 2.24 -8.98 19.29
C LEU A 244 2.59 -7.69 20.05
N ASN A 245 3.44 -7.81 21.06
CA ASN A 245 4.16 -6.65 21.56
C ASN A 245 5.19 -6.22 20.49
N PRO A 246 5.15 -4.97 19.98
CA PRO A 246 6.02 -4.55 18.88
C PRO A 246 7.51 -4.53 19.24
N LYS A 247 7.85 -4.38 20.52
CA LYS A 247 9.24 -4.29 20.99
C LYS A 247 9.88 -5.65 21.20
N THR A 248 9.09 -6.66 21.59
CA THR A 248 9.61 -7.99 21.97
C THR A 248 9.17 -9.14 21.06
N GLY A 249 8.18 -8.91 20.18
CA GLY A 249 7.60 -9.96 19.34
C GLY A 249 6.71 -10.95 20.10
N LYS A 250 6.57 -10.81 21.43
CA LYS A 250 5.77 -11.72 22.25
C LYS A 250 4.30 -11.62 21.84
N LYS A 251 3.70 -12.76 21.50
CA LYS A 251 2.28 -12.86 21.18
C LYS A 251 1.42 -12.50 22.39
N ILE A 252 0.47 -11.60 22.16
CA ILE A 252 -0.53 -11.15 23.14
C ILE A 252 -1.80 -11.98 22.95
N TRP A 253 -2.33 -12.02 21.73
CA TRP A 253 -3.51 -12.82 21.38
C TRP A 253 -3.48 -13.26 19.92
N SER A 254 -4.34 -14.22 19.57
CA SER A 254 -4.52 -14.73 18.20
C SER A 254 -5.96 -15.16 17.96
N ILE A 255 -6.55 -14.74 16.85
CA ILE A 255 -7.88 -15.16 16.39
C ILE A 255 -7.73 -16.03 15.15
N PRO A 256 -8.05 -17.34 15.21
CA PRO A 256 -8.00 -18.22 14.06
C PRO A 256 -8.94 -17.76 12.93
N TRP A 257 -8.40 -17.70 11.72
CA TRP A 257 -9.15 -17.42 10.51
C TRP A 257 -8.43 -17.95 9.27
N GLU A 258 -8.72 -19.21 8.94
CA GLU A 258 -8.18 -19.90 7.76
C GLU A 258 -8.68 -19.28 6.46
N LEU A 259 -7.78 -18.65 5.71
CA LEU A 259 -8.08 -18.00 4.44
C LEU A 259 -7.88 -18.93 3.25
N ARG A 260 -8.85 -18.92 2.34
CA ARG A 260 -8.73 -19.67 1.08
C ARG A 260 -7.60 -19.07 0.24
N PHE A 261 -6.64 -19.93 -0.12
CA PHE A 261 -5.39 -19.56 -0.78
C PHE A 261 -4.53 -18.52 -0.02
N GLY A 262 -4.72 -18.36 1.30
CA GLY A 262 -3.89 -17.47 2.11
C GLY A 262 -3.96 -15.97 1.78
N LEU A 263 -5.06 -15.51 1.18
CA LEU A 263 -5.23 -14.14 0.71
C LEU A 263 -5.51 -13.12 1.85
N SER A 264 -4.54 -12.92 2.75
CA SER A 264 -4.50 -11.79 3.69
C SER A 264 -3.83 -10.60 3.02
N VAL A 265 -4.53 -9.92 2.11
CA VAL A 265 -3.95 -8.87 1.23
C VAL A 265 -4.24 -7.46 1.72
N SER A 266 -5.48 -7.16 2.11
CA SER A 266 -5.85 -5.80 2.55
C SER A 266 -5.18 -5.44 3.88
N THR A 267 -4.76 -4.18 4.02
CA THR A 267 -4.17 -3.70 5.27
C THR A 267 -5.26 -3.62 6.34
N PRO A 268 -5.09 -4.21 7.54
CA PRO A 268 -6.06 -4.07 8.62
C PRO A 268 -6.31 -2.59 8.96
N GLN A 269 -7.56 -2.22 9.21
CA GLN A 269 -7.96 -0.83 9.49
C GLN A 269 -8.54 -0.69 10.88
N LEU A 270 -8.00 0.21 11.69
CA LEU A 270 -8.51 0.51 13.02
C LEU A 270 -9.30 1.83 13.00
N VAL A 271 -10.53 1.81 13.50
CA VAL A 271 -11.31 3.02 13.80
C VAL A 271 -11.91 2.90 15.19
N GLY A 272 -11.53 3.82 16.08
CA GLY A 272 -11.76 3.66 17.51
C GLY A 272 -11.14 2.35 17.98
N ASP A 273 -11.95 1.49 18.58
CA ASP A 273 -11.52 0.16 19.04
C ASP A 273 -11.85 -0.97 18.05
N ILE A 274 -12.37 -0.65 16.87
CA ILE A 274 -12.78 -1.67 15.88
C ILE A 274 -11.67 -1.85 14.85
N LEU A 275 -11.09 -3.06 14.82
CA LEU A 275 -10.20 -3.51 13.77
C LEU A 275 -10.99 -4.27 12.70
N PHE A 276 -10.98 -3.76 11.47
CA PHE A 276 -11.63 -4.35 10.32
C PHE A 276 -10.61 -4.99 9.37
N LEU A 277 -10.95 -6.18 8.86
CA LEU A 277 -10.15 -6.94 7.91
C LEU A 277 -11.05 -7.49 6.79
N SER A 278 -10.56 -7.54 5.55
CA SER A 278 -11.31 -8.11 4.40
C SER A 278 -10.43 -8.98 3.51
N SER A 279 -10.93 -10.17 3.19
CA SER A 279 -10.29 -11.13 2.30
C SER A 279 -11.24 -11.54 1.17
N PHE A 280 -10.68 -11.75 -0.01
CA PHE A 280 -11.43 -11.95 -1.24
C PHE A 280 -12.43 -13.12 -1.16
N TYR A 281 -12.00 -14.31 -0.75
CA TYR A 281 -12.93 -15.43 -0.66
C TYR A 281 -13.71 -15.42 0.66
N ASN A 282 -13.01 -15.18 1.76
CA ASN A 282 -13.52 -15.38 3.12
C ASN A 282 -14.41 -14.25 3.62
N GLY A 283 -14.51 -13.14 2.89
CA GLY A 283 -15.24 -11.96 3.29
C GLY A 283 -14.49 -11.16 4.35
N SER A 284 -15.22 -10.44 5.19
CA SER A 284 -14.65 -9.57 6.21
C SER A 284 -14.99 -10.01 7.63
N MET A 285 -14.24 -9.44 8.57
CA MET A 285 -14.42 -9.58 10.02
C MET A 285 -14.15 -8.23 10.68
N ALA A 286 -14.97 -7.89 11.69
CA ALA A 286 -14.71 -6.78 12.60
C ALA A 286 -14.45 -7.31 14.01
N LEU A 287 -13.35 -6.85 14.60
CA LEU A 287 -12.91 -7.21 15.93
C LEU A 287 -12.93 -5.96 16.82
N LYS A 288 -13.54 -6.04 18.00
CA LYS A 288 -13.38 -5.03 19.03
C LYS A 288 -12.14 -5.38 19.86
N ILE A 289 -11.09 -4.59 19.66
CA ILE A 289 -9.77 -4.81 20.24
C ILE A 289 -9.77 -4.49 21.73
N LYS A 290 -8.98 -5.27 22.47
CA LYS A 290 -8.65 -5.03 23.88
C LYS A 290 -7.13 -5.00 24.04
N ALA A 291 -6.63 -4.27 25.03
CA ALA A 291 -5.20 -4.02 25.20
C ALA A 291 -4.36 -5.28 25.49
N SER A 292 -4.94 -6.31 26.12
CA SER A 292 -4.17 -7.46 26.63
C SER A 292 -4.94 -8.77 26.67
N GLU A 293 -6.08 -8.83 25.99
CA GLU A 293 -6.95 -9.99 25.93
C GLU A 293 -7.33 -10.25 24.48
N GLU A 294 -7.83 -11.44 24.19
CA GLU A 294 -8.45 -11.72 22.91
C GLU A 294 -9.57 -10.71 22.61
N PRO A 295 -9.62 -10.21 21.36
CA PRO A 295 -10.65 -9.27 20.95
C PRO A 295 -12.02 -9.97 20.84
N GLU A 296 -13.07 -9.19 20.95
CA GLU A 296 -14.43 -9.67 20.69
C GLU A 296 -14.71 -9.64 19.17
N ILE A 297 -15.20 -10.74 18.61
CA ILE A 297 -15.69 -10.75 17.23
C ILE A 297 -17.05 -10.05 17.21
N VAL A 298 -17.10 -8.83 16.70
CA VAL A 298 -18.35 -8.05 16.58
C VAL A 298 -19.25 -8.68 15.52
N TRP A 299 -18.66 -9.04 14.38
CA TRP A 299 -19.28 -9.84 13.33
C TRP A 299 -18.20 -10.42 12.41
N LYS A 300 -18.55 -11.51 11.74
CA LYS A 300 -17.69 -12.20 10.76
C LYS A 300 -18.57 -12.78 9.67
N THR A 301 -18.08 -12.75 8.44
CA THR A 301 -18.75 -13.40 7.30
C THR A 301 -18.92 -14.90 7.58
N ALA A 302 -20.17 -15.38 7.59
CA ALA A 302 -20.47 -16.76 7.95
C ALA A 302 -20.27 -17.71 6.77
N LYS A 303 -20.69 -17.30 5.56
CA LYS A 303 -20.64 -18.13 4.35
C LYS A 303 -19.70 -17.55 3.31
N VAL A 304 -18.60 -18.26 3.07
CA VAL A 304 -17.58 -17.92 2.07
C VAL A 304 -18.17 -17.96 0.65
N SER A 305 -18.35 -16.79 0.02
CA SER A 305 -18.70 -16.67 -1.40
C SER A 305 -18.31 -15.33 -1.99
N GLU A 306 -17.36 -15.33 -2.92
CA GLU A 306 -16.95 -14.13 -3.69
C GLU A 306 -18.01 -13.65 -4.70
N LYS A 307 -19.07 -14.43 -4.96
CA LYS A 307 -20.18 -14.04 -5.85
C LYS A 307 -21.40 -13.56 -5.06
N ARG A 308 -21.82 -14.36 -4.06
CA ARG A 308 -22.96 -14.07 -3.18
C ARG A 308 -22.44 -13.54 -1.85
N THR A 309 -21.92 -12.33 -1.93
CA THR A 309 -21.16 -11.67 -0.87
C THR A 309 -22.08 -11.02 0.16
N GLU A 310 -22.05 -11.51 1.39
CA GLU A 310 -22.78 -10.94 2.53
C GLU A 310 -22.13 -9.62 3.00
N HIS A 311 -20.80 -9.63 3.14
CA HIS A 311 -20.00 -8.49 3.56
C HIS A 311 -19.01 -8.05 2.46
N LEU A 312 -17.92 -7.37 2.83
CA LEU A 312 -16.91 -6.92 1.89
C LEU A 312 -15.92 -8.05 1.62
N HIS A 313 -15.66 -8.31 0.34
CA HIS A 313 -14.73 -9.29 -0.15
C HIS A 313 -13.66 -8.61 -1.03
N GLY A 314 -12.91 -7.69 -0.41
CA GLY A 314 -11.82 -6.96 -1.07
C GLY A 314 -10.64 -7.87 -1.40
N ILE A 315 -9.87 -7.48 -2.42
CA ILE A 315 -8.67 -8.21 -2.81
C ILE A 315 -7.43 -7.32 -2.77
N MET A 316 -7.30 -6.37 -3.68
CA MET A 316 -6.10 -5.53 -3.81
C MET A 316 -6.27 -4.13 -3.22
N ASN A 317 -7.48 -3.81 -2.76
CA ASN A 317 -7.79 -2.55 -2.10
C ASN A 317 -7.87 -2.73 -0.58
N THR A 318 -7.49 -1.69 0.15
CA THR A 318 -7.84 -1.56 1.56
C THR A 318 -9.08 -0.68 1.66
N ALA A 319 -10.01 -1.07 2.53
CA ALA A 319 -11.22 -0.30 2.75
C ALA A 319 -10.91 0.99 3.53
N VAL A 320 -11.64 2.06 3.25
CA VAL A 320 -11.63 3.27 4.06
C VAL A 320 -12.83 3.21 5.00
N ILE A 321 -12.63 3.62 6.26
CA ILE A 321 -13.69 3.62 7.26
C ILE A 321 -13.88 5.04 7.76
N ASN A 322 -15.09 5.57 7.61
CA ASN A 322 -15.44 6.92 8.07
C ASN A 322 -16.87 6.95 8.59
N GLU A 323 -17.10 7.68 9.68
CA GLU A 323 -18.42 7.89 10.29
C GLU A 323 -19.22 6.60 10.54
N GLY A 324 -18.54 5.50 10.89
CA GLY A 324 -19.18 4.20 11.14
C GLY A 324 -19.57 3.42 9.88
N TYR A 325 -19.03 3.81 8.72
CA TYR A 325 -19.26 3.14 7.44
C TYR A 325 -17.94 2.71 6.80
N ILE A 326 -17.96 1.54 6.17
CA ILE A 326 -16.84 0.94 5.43
C ILE A 326 -17.07 1.18 3.94
N TYR A 327 -16.04 1.66 3.24
CA TYR A 327 -16.04 1.90 1.80
C TYR A 327 -14.92 1.12 1.12
N GLY A 328 -15.23 0.33 0.09
CA GLY A 328 -14.20 -0.39 -0.65
C GLY A 328 -14.74 -1.19 -1.84
N ALA A 329 -13.84 -1.49 -2.79
CA ALA A 329 -14.14 -2.41 -3.89
C ALA A 329 -14.29 -3.84 -3.39
N CYS A 330 -15.30 -4.53 -3.92
CA CYS A 330 -15.58 -5.93 -3.66
C CYS A 330 -15.11 -6.82 -4.82
N SER A 331 -15.31 -8.12 -4.67
CA SER A 331 -14.81 -9.18 -5.55
C SER A 331 -14.93 -8.94 -7.06
N TYR A 332 -16.00 -8.30 -7.52
CA TYR A 332 -16.25 -8.03 -8.94
C TYR A 332 -16.28 -6.53 -9.27
N GLY A 333 -15.52 -5.73 -8.51
CA GLY A 333 -15.37 -4.30 -8.73
C GLY A 333 -16.54 -3.47 -8.24
N GLU A 334 -17.53 -4.07 -7.57
CA GLU A 334 -18.60 -3.29 -6.94
C GLU A 334 -18.00 -2.54 -5.75
N PHE A 335 -17.95 -1.22 -5.84
CA PHE A 335 -17.57 -0.36 -4.73
C PHE A 335 -18.76 -0.23 -3.78
N ARG A 336 -18.56 -0.55 -2.50
CA ARG A 336 -19.66 -0.73 -1.55
C ARG A 336 -19.54 0.21 -0.37
N CYS A 337 -20.69 0.57 0.18
CA CYS A 337 -20.80 1.05 1.56
C CYS A 337 -21.44 -0.01 2.44
N LEU A 338 -20.82 -0.28 3.59
CA LEU A 338 -21.31 -1.23 4.59
C LEU A 338 -21.33 -0.55 5.95
N SER A 339 -22.27 -0.93 6.81
CA SER A 339 -22.28 -0.53 8.22
C SER A 339 -21.10 -1.18 8.95
N LEU A 340 -20.24 -0.40 9.62
CA LEU A 340 -19.15 -0.95 10.45
C LEU A 340 -19.69 -1.77 11.61
N LYS A 341 -20.87 -1.40 12.16
CA LYS A 341 -21.48 -2.07 13.30
C LYS A 341 -21.94 -3.50 13.00
N SER A 342 -22.34 -3.78 11.76
CA SER A 342 -23.03 -5.03 11.42
C SER A 342 -22.51 -5.71 10.16
N GLY A 343 -21.59 -5.10 9.41
CA GLY A 343 -21.16 -5.57 8.10
C GLY A 343 -22.22 -5.44 7.00
N LYS A 344 -23.49 -5.21 7.34
CA LYS A 344 -24.59 -5.10 6.36
C LYS A 344 -24.30 -4.06 5.27
N ARG A 345 -24.43 -4.51 4.01
CA ARG A 345 -24.36 -3.64 2.82
C ARG A 345 -25.49 -2.61 2.82
N ILE A 346 -25.14 -1.37 2.54
CA ILE A 346 -26.06 -0.23 2.44
C ILE A 346 -26.32 0.09 0.97
N TRP A 347 -25.26 0.22 0.19
CA TRP A 347 -25.32 0.42 -1.26
C TRP A 347 -24.06 -0.16 -1.93
N ASP A 348 -24.14 -0.35 -3.24
CA ASP A 348 -23.00 -0.63 -4.10
C ASP A 348 -23.12 0.10 -5.45
N SER A 349 -21.98 0.35 -6.09
CA SER A 349 -21.87 1.01 -7.40
C SER A 349 -20.61 0.55 -8.13
N LEU A 350 -20.64 0.52 -9.46
CA LEU A 350 -19.47 0.27 -10.29
C LEU A 350 -18.75 1.56 -10.73
N GLU A 351 -19.39 2.73 -10.55
CA GLU A 351 -18.88 4.03 -10.99
C GLU A 351 -17.51 4.37 -10.40
N PRO A 352 -17.21 4.11 -9.10
CA PRO A 352 -15.91 4.45 -8.54
C PRO A 352 -14.74 3.71 -9.20
N VAL A 353 -14.96 2.47 -9.65
CA VAL A 353 -13.95 1.67 -10.36
C VAL A 353 -13.91 2.02 -11.85
N GLY A 354 -14.97 2.63 -12.40
CA GLY A 354 -15.08 2.95 -13.83
C GLY A 354 -15.47 1.75 -14.69
N LEU A 355 -16.30 0.85 -14.16
CA LEU A 355 -16.73 -0.37 -14.87
C LEU A 355 -18.18 -0.27 -15.35
N GLU A 356 -18.45 -0.68 -16.59
CA GLU A 356 -19.82 -0.82 -17.11
C GLU A 356 -20.53 -2.08 -16.61
N ARG A 357 -19.74 -3.11 -16.26
CA ARG A 357 -20.24 -4.40 -15.77
C ARG A 357 -19.30 -4.97 -14.71
N PRO A 358 -19.79 -5.79 -13.77
CA PRO A 358 -18.95 -6.39 -12.74
C PRO A 358 -17.78 -7.16 -13.37
N SER A 359 -16.58 -6.88 -12.89
CA SER A 359 -15.34 -7.50 -13.37
C SER A 359 -14.55 -8.01 -12.18
N ARG A 360 -14.21 -9.30 -12.22
CA ARG A 360 -13.48 -9.97 -11.15
C ARG A 360 -12.16 -9.22 -10.89
N TRP A 361 -11.93 -8.89 -9.63
CA TRP A 361 -10.77 -8.11 -9.14
C TRP A 361 -10.73 -6.65 -9.58
N GLY A 362 -11.86 -6.10 -10.01
CA GLY A 362 -11.99 -4.67 -10.18
C GLY A 362 -11.58 -3.94 -8.91
N THR A 363 -10.70 -2.95 -9.03
CA THR A 363 -10.10 -2.28 -7.86
C THR A 363 -10.01 -0.77 -8.05
N VAL A 364 -10.17 -0.08 -6.93
CA VAL A 364 -9.96 1.36 -6.80
C VAL A 364 -9.27 1.62 -5.46
N PHE A 365 -8.24 2.45 -5.50
CA PHE A 365 -7.49 2.88 -4.32
C PHE A 365 -8.09 4.20 -3.83
N VAL A 366 -8.47 4.25 -2.56
CA VAL A 366 -9.16 5.40 -1.97
C VAL A 366 -8.25 6.07 -0.96
N THR A 367 -8.05 7.37 -1.12
CA THR A 367 -7.23 8.22 -0.25
C THR A 367 -8.11 9.34 0.31
N PRO A 368 -8.42 9.31 1.63
CA PRO A 368 -9.13 10.41 2.28
C PRO A 368 -8.30 11.70 2.26
N HIS A 369 -8.98 12.82 2.04
CA HIS A 369 -8.38 14.15 2.05
C HIS A 369 -9.41 15.19 2.47
N GLU A 370 -9.22 15.77 3.66
CA GLU A 370 -10.20 16.69 4.26
C GLU A 370 -11.60 16.05 4.31
N ASN A 371 -12.60 16.66 3.66
CA ASN A 371 -13.98 16.19 3.59
C ASN A 371 -14.30 15.45 2.27
N ARG A 372 -13.28 15.05 1.51
CA ARG A 372 -13.43 14.37 0.21
C ARG A 372 -12.44 13.22 0.07
N TYR A 373 -12.55 12.50 -1.03
CA TYR A 373 -11.74 11.33 -1.32
C TYR A 373 -11.15 11.44 -2.72
N PHE A 374 -9.89 11.06 -2.85
CA PHE A 374 -9.25 10.79 -4.13
C PHE A 374 -9.34 9.28 -4.41
N LEU A 375 -9.87 8.92 -5.58
CA LEU A 375 -10.09 7.55 -6.00
C LEU A 375 -9.28 7.28 -7.27
N PHE A 376 -8.25 6.46 -7.17
CA PHE A 376 -7.46 6.02 -8.33
C PHE A 376 -7.89 4.61 -8.74
N SER A 377 -8.56 4.49 -9.88
CA SER A 377 -9.06 3.21 -10.38
C SER A 377 -8.01 2.48 -11.21
N GLU A 378 -8.13 1.16 -11.29
CA GLU A 378 -7.28 0.34 -12.16
C GLU A 378 -7.38 0.69 -13.65
N THR A 379 -8.41 1.44 -14.06
CA THR A 379 -8.62 1.93 -15.43
C THR A 379 -7.72 3.13 -15.76
N GLY A 380 -6.97 3.66 -14.79
CA GLY A 380 -6.08 4.79 -15.00
C GLY A 380 -6.72 6.16 -14.74
N ASP A 381 -7.93 6.15 -14.17
CA ASP A 381 -8.66 7.38 -13.83
C ASP A 381 -8.41 7.80 -12.39
N LEU A 382 -8.26 9.10 -12.19
CA LEU A 382 -8.27 9.73 -10.88
C LEU A 382 -9.59 10.49 -10.73
N ALA A 383 -10.35 10.21 -9.68
CA ALA A 383 -11.58 10.90 -9.34
C ALA A 383 -11.49 11.59 -7.97
N ILE A 384 -12.25 12.68 -7.82
CA ILE A 384 -12.55 13.35 -6.56
C ILE A 384 -14.01 13.08 -6.26
N ALA A 385 -14.33 12.61 -5.06
CA ALA A 385 -15.71 12.34 -4.67
C ALA A 385 -15.98 12.56 -3.19
N GLU A 386 -17.26 12.71 -2.85
CA GLU A 386 -17.78 12.54 -1.50
C GLU A 386 -18.29 11.10 -1.34
N LEU A 387 -17.99 10.48 -0.19
CA LEU A 387 -18.50 9.17 0.19
C LEU A 387 -19.34 9.30 1.46
N SER A 388 -20.55 8.76 1.43
CA SER A 388 -21.43 8.73 2.60
C SER A 388 -22.38 7.53 2.55
N LYS A 389 -23.15 7.34 3.63
CA LYS A 389 -24.22 6.33 3.67
C LYS A 389 -25.30 6.53 2.59
N SER A 390 -25.46 7.73 2.04
CA SER A 390 -26.46 7.98 0.99
C SER A 390 -25.95 7.67 -0.42
N GLY A 391 -24.62 7.52 -0.60
CA GLY A 391 -24.06 7.13 -1.89
C GLY A 391 -22.64 7.64 -2.12
N TYR A 392 -22.16 7.31 -3.32
CA TYR A 392 -21.02 7.92 -3.98
C TYR A 392 -21.48 9.15 -4.76
N LYS A 393 -20.81 10.30 -4.57
CA LYS A 393 -21.08 11.52 -5.32
C LYS A 393 -19.78 12.01 -5.95
N GLU A 394 -19.62 11.73 -7.24
CA GLU A 394 -18.48 12.20 -8.02
C GLU A 394 -18.51 13.74 -8.14
N ILE A 395 -17.35 14.36 -7.89
CA ILE A 395 -17.14 15.80 -8.08
C ILE A 395 -16.43 16.06 -9.43
N SER A 396 -15.41 15.26 -9.72
CA SER A 396 -14.69 15.30 -11.00
C SER A 396 -13.88 14.03 -11.21
N ARG A 397 -13.66 13.67 -12.47
CA ARG A 397 -12.78 12.59 -12.89
C ARG A 397 -11.88 13.04 -14.03
N ALA A 398 -10.66 12.51 -14.07
CA ALA A 398 -9.76 12.67 -15.21
C ALA A 398 -9.00 11.37 -15.46
N HIS A 399 -8.83 11.03 -16.73
CA HIS A 399 -7.92 9.97 -17.15
C HIS A 399 -6.48 10.49 -17.08
N VAL A 400 -5.63 9.87 -16.25
CA VAL A 400 -4.28 10.38 -15.98
C VAL A 400 -3.16 9.47 -16.45
N ILE A 401 -3.41 8.17 -16.60
CA ILE A 401 -2.42 7.20 -17.05
C ILE A 401 -3.08 6.03 -17.77
N GLU A 402 -2.45 5.54 -18.85
CA GLU A 402 -3.00 4.39 -19.57
C GLU A 402 -2.83 3.08 -18.77
N PRO A 403 -3.87 2.25 -18.65
CA PRO A 403 -3.73 0.91 -18.11
C PRO A 403 -3.06 0.01 -19.14
N ASN A 404 -1.87 -0.51 -18.80
CA ASN A 404 -1.07 -1.36 -19.70
C ASN A 404 -0.51 -2.63 -19.04
N GLY A 405 -0.79 -2.85 -17.75
CA GLY A 405 -0.64 -4.16 -17.13
C GLY A 405 -1.74 -5.11 -17.62
N ILE A 406 -1.47 -6.41 -17.65
CA ILE A 406 -2.43 -7.43 -18.10
C ILE A 406 -2.70 -8.42 -16.97
N ASP A 407 -3.96 -8.54 -16.57
CA ASP A 407 -4.40 -9.55 -15.59
C ASP A 407 -4.68 -10.92 -16.24
N MET A 408 -5.06 -11.93 -15.43
CA MET A 408 -5.36 -13.27 -15.94
C MET A 408 -6.49 -13.30 -17.00
N ARG A 409 -7.36 -12.29 -16.98
CA ARG A 409 -8.55 -12.18 -17.83
C ARG A 409 -8.28 -11.30 -19.05
N GLN A 410 -7.01 -10.99 -19.33
CA GLN A 410 -6.56 -10.13 -20.41
C GLN A 410 -7.09 -8.69 -20.30
N ARG A 411 -7.44 -8.24 -19.09
CA ARG A 411 -7.84 -6.86 -18.87
C ARG A 411 -6.60 -5.99 -18.73
N LYS A 412 -6.66 -4.82 -19.34
CA LYS A 412 -5.72 -3.73 -19.10
C LYS A 412 -5.98 -3.15 -17.71
N ILE A 413 -4.94 -3.07 -16.89
CA ILE A 413 -5.02 -2.65 -15.49
C ILE A 413 -3.84 -1.77 -15.08
N VAL A 414 -4.05 -1.02 -14.00
CA VAL A 414 -3.01 -0.44 -13.15
C VAL A 414 -3.24 -0.90 -11.70
N TRP A 415 -2.42 -1.84 -11.23
CA TRP A 415 -2.48 -2.35 -9.85
C TRP A 415 -1.29 -1.85 -9.04
N SER A 416 -1.25 -0.54 -8.83
CA SER A 416 -0.26 0.08 -7.96
C SER A 416 -0.90 1.23 -7.18
N HIS A 417 -0.66 1.27 -5.88
CA HIS A 417 -1.14 2.35 -5.03
C HIS A 417 -0.44 3.67 -5.40
N PRO A 418 -1.17 4.78 -5.49
CA PRO A 418 -0.57 6.10 -5.68
C PRO A 418 0.11 6.60 -4.41
N ALA A 419 1.02 7.58 -4.56
CA ALA A 419 1.52 8.39 -3.46
C ALA A 419 1.10 9.85 -3.63
N TYR A 420 0.87 10.56 -2.51
CA TYR A 420 0.45 11.95 -2.52
C TYR A 420 1.43 12.81 -1.74
N ALA A 421 2.08 13.73 -2.44
CA ALA A 421 3.09 14.64 -1.87
C ALA A 421 3.26 15.83 -2.79
N MET A 422 3.77 16.95 -2.27
CA MET A 422 4.08 18.14 -3.10
C MET A 422 2.89 18.62 -3.94
N LYS A 423 1.71 18.65 -3.31
CA LYS A 423 0.42 18.95 -3.92
C LYS A 423 0.17 18.15 -5.20
N SER A 424 0.65 16.91 -5.24
CA SER A 424 0.67 16.08 -6.45
C SER A 424 0.35 14.63 -6.14
N CYS A 425 -0.09 13.91 -7.16
CA CYS A 425 -0.24 12.47 -7.13
C CYS A 425 0.85 11.82 -8.01
N PHE A 426 1.53 10.81 -7.47
CA PHE A 426 2.55 10.03 -8.16
C PHE A 426 1.98 8.65 -8.46
N ILE A 427 1.92 8.30 -9.75
CA ILE A 427 1.22 7.12 -10.25
C ILE A 427 2.12 6.38 -11.22
N ARG A 428 2.19 5.05 -11.10
CA ARG A 428 2.89 4.20 -12.06
C ARG A 428 1.96 3.28 -12.82
N ASN A 429 2.30 2.93 -14.05
CA ASN A 429 1.82 1.75 -14.75
C ASN A 429 3.01 0.83 -15.08
N ASP A 430 2.91 -0.10 -16.03
CA ASP A 430 3.98 -1.06 -16.36
C ASP A 430 5.19 -0.44 -17.11
N THR A 431 5.10 0.81 -17.57
CA THR A 431 6.12 1.45 -18.43
C THR A 431 6.53 2.85 -17.99
N GLU A 432 5.72 3.55 -17.19
CA GLU A 432 5.98 4.92 -16.76
C GLU A 432 5.52 5.20 -15.33
N LEU A 433 6.25 6.11 -14.69
CA LEU A 433 5.85 6.85 -13.49
C LEU A 433 5.52 8.28 -13.91
N ILE A 434 4.42 8.83 -13.41
CA ILE A 434 4.01 10.21 -13.68
C ILE A 434 3.83 10.99 -12.39
N ARG A 435 3.96 12.31 -12.46
CA ARG A 435 3.52 13.24 -11.43
C ARG A 435 2.38 14.10 -11.97
N VAL A 436 1.23 14.04 -11.32
CA VAL A 436 0.02 14.80 -11.65
C VAL A 436 -0.14 15.93 -10.64
N SER A 437 -0.21 17.18 -11.10
CA SER A 437 -0.45 18.32 -10.22
C SER A 437 -1.88 18.30 -9.70
N LEU A 438 -2.02 18.45 -8.39
CA LEU A 438 -3.28 18.62 -7.67
C LEU A 438 -3.32 19.95 -6.90
N SER A 439 -2.40 20.88 -7.21
CA SER A 439 -2.35 22.22 -6.63
C SER A 439 -3.59 23.04 -7.02
N SER A 440 -4.21 23.72 -6.04
CA SER A 440 -5.27 24.70 -6.28
C SER A 440 -4.78 26.03 -6.84
N GLU A 441 -3.46 26.25 -6.79
CA GLU A 441 -2.74 27.43 -7.28
C GLU A 441 -2.07 27.16 -8.62
#